data_AF-A0A5B0RCK7-F1
#
_entry.id   AF-A0A5B0RCK7-F1
#
_cell.length_a   1.000
_cell.length_b   1.000
_cell.length_c   1.000
_cell.angle_alpha   90.00
_cell.angle_beta   90.00
_cell.angle_gamma   90.00
#
_symmetry.space_group_name_H-M   'P 1'
#
loop_
_entity.id
_entity.type
_entity.pdbx_description
1 polymer ?
#
loop_
_entity_poly.entity_id
_entity_poly.type
_entity_poly.pdbx_seq_one_letter_code
_entity_poly.pdbx_strand_id
1 'polypeptide(L)'
;MDILTSDYPNTSGTDDDPNPDESDQSTIKDHTNSNTLTSDDLVKLIVQSLLTSGHKGPKILQILREQHGISMSASTLTRKRQTWALRQVDLPQKPPKLLDPTVRASIIYCHPTQKAST
;
A
#
# COMPACT_ATOMS: atom_id res chain seq x y z
N MET A 1 8.32 13.55 54.46
CA MET A 1 8.21 12.39 53.55
C MET A 1 8.85 12.88 52.27
N ASP A 2 10.16 12.78 52.21
CA ASP A 2 10.97 13.49 51.22
C ASP A 2 11.78 12.43 50.49
N ILE A 3 11.36 12.11 49.25
CA ILE A 3 12.05 11.14 48.39
C ILE A 3 12.84 11.96 47.37
N LEU A 4 14.15 12.08 47.62
CA LEU A 4 15.14 12.55 46.65
C LEU A 4 15.47 11.40 45.71
N THR A 5 15.05 11.48 44.44
CA THR A 5 15.49 10.56 43.39
C THR A 5 16.51 11.26 42.49
N SER A 6 17.79 11.16 42.89
CA SER A 6 18.98 11.14 42.02
C SER A 6 18.93 9.92 41.10
N ASP A 7 19.65 9.76 39.99
CA ASP A 7 20.47 10.54 39.08
C ASP A 7 20.66 9.58 37.85
N TYR A 8 21.36 10.00 36.81
CA TYR A 8 21.19 9.65 35.39
C TYR A 8 21.67 8.24 34.96
N PRO A 9 21.28 7.75 33.76
CA PRO A 9 21.70 6.42 33.27
C PRO A 9 23.20 6.33 32.97
N ASN A 10 23.79 5.25 33.49
CA ASN A 10 25.16 4.83 33.28
C ASN A 10 25.41 4.51 31.79
N THR A 11 26.19 5.34 31.10
CA THR A 11 26.68 5.02 29.75
C THR A 11 27.87 4.09 29.86
N SER A 12 27.64 2.78 29.73
CA SER A 12 28.73 1.81 29.63
C SER A 12 29.24 1.79 28.19
N GLY A 13 30.32 2.53 27.95
CA GLY A 13 31.08 2.45 26.70
C GLY A 13 31.73 1.07 26.61
N THR A 14 31.40 0.34 25.54
CA THR A 14 32.13 -0.87 25.15
C THR A 14 33.13 -0.47 24.08
N ASP A 15 34.40 -0.64 24.44
CA ASP A 15 35.57 -0.50 23.59
C ASP A 15 35.88 -1.92 23.08
N ASP A 16 35.68 -2.18 21.79
CA ASP A 16 36.27 -3.34 21.13
C ASP A 16 36.62 -2.96 19.67
N ASP A 17 37.85 -3.32 19.32
CA ASP A 17 38.75 -2.76 18.31
C ASP A 17 38.35 -3.19 16.87
N PRO A 18 38.92 -2.58 15.81
CA PRO A 18 38.47 -2.75 14.44
C PRO A 18 38.96 -4.05 13.80
N ASN A 19 38.04 -4.68 13.08
CA ASN A 19 38.32 -5.72 12.09
C ASN A 19 39.25 -5.19 10.99
N PRO A 20 40.22 -6.01 10.52
CA PRO A 20 40.20 -6.31 9.10
C PRO A 20 40.70 -7.72 8.81
N ASP A 21 39.83 -8.60 8.32
CA ASP A 21 40.30 -9.66 7.43
C ASP A 21 39.37 -9.76 6.23
N GLU A 22 39.96 -9.48 5.08
CA GLU A 22 39.34 -9.58 3.78
C GLU A 22 39.12 -11.05 3.44
N SER A 23 37.88 -11.41 3.12
CA SER A 23 37.63 -12.66 2.41
C SER A 23 36.71 -12.39 1.23
N ASP A 24 37.37 -12.13 0.10
CA ASP A 24 36.80 -12.22 -1.24
C ASP A 24 36.23 -13.63 -1.44
N GLN A 25 34.94 -13.80 -1.21
CA GLN A 25 34.19 -14.91 -1.76
C GLN A 25 33.02 -14.35 -2.56
N SER A 26 33.29 -14.16 -3.85
CA SER A 26 32.29 -14.02 -4.89
C SER A 26 31.28 -15.16 -4.77
N THR A 27 30.15 -14.87 -4.13
CA THR A 27 28.96 -15.69 -4.17
C THR A 27 27.89 -14.80 -4.73
N ILE A 28 27.40 -15.21 -5.90
CA ILE A 28 26.23 -14.66 -6.55
C ILE A 28 25.16 -14.51 -5.45
N LYS A 29 24.86 -13.26 -5.06
CA LYS A 29 23.73 -12.95 -4.20
C LYS A 29 22.49 -13.24 -5.02
N ASP A 30 22.13 -14.51 -5.07
CA ASP A 30 20.77 -14.90 -5.37
C ASP A 30 19.91 -14.21 -4.32
N HIS A 31 19.18 -13.20 -4.79
CA HIS A 31 18.44 -12.25 -3.97
C HIS A 31 17.16 -12.90 -3.45
N THR A 32 17.23 -14.14 -2.97
CA THR A 32 16.19 -14.73 -2.13
C THR A 32 16.36 -14.17 -0.73
N ASN A 33 15.96 -12.90 -0.59
CA ASN A 33 15.61 -12.31 0.70
C ASN A 33 14.65 -13.30 1.37
N SER A 34 15.13 -13.98 2.40
CA SER A 34 14.32 -14.75 3.32
C SER A 34 13.43 -13.74 4.05
N ASN A 35 12.33 -13.36 3.41
CA ASN A 35 11.41 -12.33 3.88
C ASN A 35 10.64 -12.92 5.07
N THR A 36 11.05 -12.56 6.28
CA THR A 36 10.17 -12.64 7.45
C THR A 36 9.03 -11.66 7.23
N LEU A 37 8.00 -12.10 6.52
CA LEU A 37 6.88 -11.25 6.12
C LEU A 37 6.14 -10.81 7.39
N THR A 38 6.08 -9.50 7.64
CA THR A 38 5.40 -9.00 8.82
C THR A 38 3.89 -9.18 8.69
N SER A 39 3.16 -9.14 9.81
CA SER A 39 1.69 -9.17 9.76
C SER A 39 1.14 -8.01 8.90
N ASP A 40 1.78 -6.84 8.95
CA ASP A 40 1.34 -5.67 8.17
C ASP A 40 1.54 -5.88 6.66
N ASP A 41 2.63 -6.52 6.26
CA ASP A 41 2.90 -6.87 4.86
C ASP A 41 1.87 -7.84 4.30
N LEU A 42 1.44 -8.83 5.10
CA LEU A 42 0.34 -9.73 4.71
C LEU A 42 -0.95 -8.95 4.47
N VAL A 43 -1.31 -8.03 5.38
CA VAL A 43 -2.51 -7.20 5.21
C VAL A 43 -2.39 -6.32 3.96
N LYS A 44 -1.20 -5.75 3.71
CA LYS A 44 -0.93 -4.95 2.51
C LYS A 44 -1.18 -5.75 1.24
N LEU A 45 -0.66 -6.98 1.15
CA LEU A 45 -0.85 -7.86 0.00
C LEU A 45 -2.31 -8.22 -0.23
N ILE A 46 -3.06 -8.55 0.84
CA ILE A 46 -4.49 -8.83 0.77
C ILE A 46 -5.24 -7.60 0.23
N VAL A 47 -5.02 -6.43 0.83
CA VAL A 47 -5.69 -5.18 0.42
C VAL A 47 -5.36 -4.83 -1.03
N GLN A 48 -4.11 -5.00 -1.46
CA GLN A 48 -3.68 -4.78 -2.84
C GLN A 48 -4.43 -5.70 -3.80
N SER A 49 -4.53 -7.00 -3.50
CA SER A 49 -5.27 -7.98 -4.29
C SER A 49 -6.77 -7.65 -4.40
N LEU A 50 -7.38 -7.20 -3.31
CA LEU A 50 -8.79 -6.79 -3.32
C LEU A 50 -9.03 -5.55 -4.19
N LEU A 51 -8.10 -4.60 -4.17
CA LEU A 51 -8.19 -3.39 -4.97
C LEU A 51 -7.99 -3.68 -6.47
N THR A 52 -7.03 -4.55 -6.84
CA THR A 52 -6.82 -4.96 -8.25
C THR A 52 -8.01 -5.77 -8.78
N SER A 53 -8.69 -6.52 -7.91
CA SER A 53 -9.95 -7.21 -8.22
C SER A 53 -11.14 -6.25 -8.38
N GLY A 54 -10.99 -4.97 -8.02
CA GLY A 54 -12.01 -3.94 -8.19
C GLY A 54 -12.93 -3.75 -6.98
N HIS A 55 -12.65 -4.37 -5.83
CA HIS A 55 -13.40 -4.13 -4.61
C HIS A 55 -13.16 -2.71 -4.07
N LYS A 56 -14.18 -2.15 -3.43
CA LYS A 56 -14.17 -0.77 -2.89
C LYS A 56 -14.44 -0.77 -1.39
N GLY A 57 -13.95 0.28 -0.70
CA GLY A 57 -13.98 0.51 0.75
C GLY A 57 -14.81 -0.46 1.61
N PRO A 58 -16.16 -0.33 1.65
CA PRO A 58 -17.01 -1.18 2.50
C PRO A 58 -16.86 -2.68 2.20
N LYS A 59 -16.72 -3.05 0.93
CA LYS A 59 -16.56 -4.46 0.52
C LYS A 59 -15.19 -5.01 0.94
N ILE A 60 -14.15 -4.18 0.89
CA ILE A 60 -12.81 -4.56 1.37
C ILE A 60 -12.88 -4.84 2.88
N LEU A 61 -13.50 -3.96 3.66
CA LEU A 61 -13.67 -4.16 5.11
C LEU A 61 -14.46 -5.42 5.43
N GLN A 62 -15.51 -5.71 4.67
CA GLN A 62 -16.28 -6.94 4.80
C GLN A 62 -15.40 -8.18 4.57
N ILE A 63 -14.64 -8.21 3.47
CA ILE A 63 -13.78 -9.36 3.12
C ILE A 63 -12.66 -9.54 4.16
N LEU A 64 -12.03 -8.44 4.60
CA LEU A 64 -11.00 -8.48 5.64
C LEU A 64 -11.53 -9.12 6.93
N ARG A 65 -12.75 -8.77 7.33
CA ARG A 65 -13.38 -9.33 8.54
C ARG A 65 -13.79 -10.79 8.36
N GLU A 66 -14.53 -11.09 7.30
CA GLU A 66 -15.18 -12.39 7.11
C GLU A 66 -14.20 -13.49 6.68
N GLN A 67 -13.24 -13.17 5.81
CA GLN A 67 -12.34 -14.15 5.20
C GLN A 67 -10.98 -14.23 5.89
N HIS A 68 -10.52 -13.11 6.46
CA HIS A 68 -9.18 -13.02 7.04
C HIS A 68 -9.19 -12.78 8.57
N GLY A 69 -10.36 -12.59 9.19
CA GLY A 69 -10.46 -12.30 10.63
C GLY A 69 -9.88 -10.94 11.04
N ILE A 70 -9.61 -10.05 10.07
CA ILE A 70 -8.98 -8.75 10.30
C ILE A 70 -10.08 -7.70 10.45
N SER A 71 -10.24 -7.20 11.68
CA SER A 71 -11.15 -6.08 11.95
C SER A 71 -10.38 -4.77 11.96
N MET A 72 -10.80 -3.80 11.15
CA MET A 72 -10.28 -2.42 11.20
C MET A 72 -11.35 -1.41 10.78
N SER A 73 -11.15 -0.16 11.16
CA SER A 73 -12.03 0.94 10.76
C SER A 73 -11.76 1.40 9.33
N ALA A 74 -12.73 2.07 8.71
CA ALA A 74 -12.54 2.70 7.40
C ALA A 74 -11.41 3.76 7.40
N SER A 75 -11.27 4.51 8.49
CA SER A 75 -10.19 5.50 8.67
C SER A 75 -8.83 4.81 8.74
N THR A 76 -8.72 3.69 9.45
CA THR A 76 -7.49 2.88 9.53
C THR A 76 -7.11 2.34 8.16
N LEU A 77 -8.08 1.76 7.42
CA LEU A 77 -7.85 1.27 6.05
C LEU A 77 -7.37 2.41 5.14
N THR A 78 -7.96 3.60 5.26
CA THR A 78 -7.57 4.77 4.46
C THR A 78 -6.14 5.20 4.74
N ARG A 79 -5.77 5.32 6.03
CA ARG A 79 -4.40 5.65 6.44
C ARG A 79 -3.40 4.60 5.93
N LYS A 80 -3.68 3.30 6.12
CA LYS A 80 -2.81 2.23 5.64
C LYS A 80 -2.63 2.26 4.11
N ARG A 81 -3.72 2.47 3.35
CA ARG A 81 -3.63 2.62 1.89
C ARG A 81 -2.75 3.80 1.46
N GLN A 82 -2.76 4.90 2.19
CA GLN A 82 -1.87 6.04 1.93
C GLN A 82 -0.42 5.68 2.23
N THR A 83 -0.15 5.07 3.39
CA THR A 83 1.19 4.62 3.80
C THR A 83 1.78 3.61 2.82
N TRP A 84 0.96 2.72 2.27
CA TRP A 84 1.39 1.69 1.33
C TRP A 84 1.37 2.12 -0.14
N ALA A 85 1.05 3.39 -0.43
CA ALA A 85 0.89 3.90 -1.79
C ALA A 85 -0.09 3.09 -2.66
N LEU A 86 -1.22 2.64 -2.08
CA LEU A 86 -2.28 1.88 -2.77
C LEU A 86 -3.47 2.77 -3.18
N ARG A 87 -3.19 3.97 -3.73
CA ARG A 87 -4.26 4.83 -4.26
C ARG A 87 -4.64 4.33 -5.66
N GLN A 88 -5.85 4.66 -6.12
CA GLN A 88 -6.31 4.20 -7.44
C GLN A 88 -5.42 4.67 -8.60
N VAL A 89 -4.67 5.76 -8.43
CA VAL A 89 -3.69 6.25 -9.41
C VAL A 89 -2.43 5.39 -9.47
N ASP A 90 -2.12 4.71 -8.36
CA ASP A 90 -0.91 3.90 -8.20
C ASP A 90 -1.16 2.43 -8.59
N LEU A 91 -2.41 2.03 -8.80
CA LEU A 91 -2.79 0.66 -9.19
C LEU A 91 -2.96 0.53 -10.71
N PRO A 92 -2.63 -0.64 -11.29
CA PRO A 92 -2.90 -0.91 -12.70
C PRO A 92 -4.40 -0.75 -12.98
N GLN A 93 -4.74 0.26 -13.79
CA GLN A 93 -6.12 0.48 -14.19
C GLN A 93 -6.52 -0.54 -15.25
N LYS A 94 -7.66 -1.20 -15.02
CA LYS A 94 -8.31 -1.98 -16.07
C LYS A 94 -8.68 -1.04 -17.22
N PRO A 95 -8.43 -1.40 -18.49
CA PRO A 95 -8.80 -0.56 -19.62
C PRO A 95 -10.28 -0.19 -19.55
N PRO A 96 -10.65 1.05 -19.92
CA PRO A 96 -12.03 1.48 -19.91
C PRO A 96 -12.87 0.55 -20.80
N LYS A 97 -14.03 0.11 -20.28
CA LYS A 97 -14.96 -0.70 -21.07
C LYS A 97 -15.44 0.15 -22.24
N LEU A 98 -15.21 -0.33 -23.48
CA LEU A 98 -15.73 0.33 -24.67
C LEU A 98 -17.25 0.44 -24.57
N LEU A 99 -17.77 1.66 -24.77
CA LEU A 99 -19.20 1.91 -24.82
C LEU A 99 -19.80 1.18 -26.04
N ASP A 100 -21.03 0.71 -25.88
CA ASP A 100 -21.79 0.10 -26.98
C ASP A 100 -21.89 1.09 -28.16
N PRO A 101 -21.72 0.65 -29.42
CA PRO A 101 -21.83 1.51 -30.60
C PRO A 101 -23.11 2.35 -30.64
N THR A 102 -24.23 1.80 -30.16
CA THR A 102 -25.53 2.48 -30.11
C THR A 102 -25.49 3.68 -29.16
N VAL A 103 -24.87 3.51 -27.99
CA VAL A 103 -24.68 4.58 -27.00
C VAL A 103 -23.75 5.67 -27.56
N ARG A 104 -22.72 5.28 -28.31
CA ARG A 104 -21.81 6.22 -28.97
C ARG A 104 -22.54 7.08 -30.01
N ALA A 105 -23.42 6.47 -30.82
CA ALA A 105 -24.20 7.19 -31.83
C ALA A 105 -25.16 8.21 -31.21
N SER A 106 -25.84 7.86 -30.11
CA SER A 106 -26.75 8.77 -29.41
C SER A 106 -26.07 10.03 -28.86
N ILE A 107 -24.83 9.91 -28.36
CA ILE A 107 -24.04 11.06 -27.87
C ILE A 107 -23.64 11.98 -29.04
N ILE A 108 -23.24 11.41 -30.18
CA ILE A 108 -22.81 12.17 -31.35
C ILE A 108 -23.99 12.90 -32.02
N TYR A 109 -25.17 12.28 -32.04
CA TYR A 109 -26.35 12.84 -32.72
C TYR A 109 -27.08 13.94 -31.93
N CYS A 110 -26.86 14.05 -30.61
CA CYS A 110 -27.61 14.99 -29.75
C CYS A 110 -27.00 16.42 -29.68
N HIS A 111 -25.91 16.70 -30.38
CA HIS A 111 -25.31 18.04 -30.42
C HIS A 111 -25.54 18.72 -31.78
N PRO A 112 -26.63 19.48 -31.97
CA PRO A 112 -26.65 20.51 -33.00
C PRO A 112 -25.72 21.65 -32.55
N THR A 113 -24.54 21.76 -33.15
CA THR A 113 -23.71 22.96 -33.06
C THR A 113 -24.45 24.09 -33.77
N GLN A 114 -25.19 24.91 -33.02
CA GLN A 114 -25.68 26.19 -33.52
C GLN A 114 -24.47 27.10 -33.76
N LYS A 115 -23.98 27.13 -35.01
CA LYS A 115 -23.13 28.22 -35.49
C LYS A 115 -23.99 29.48 -35.52
N ALA A 116 -23.75 30.38 -34.58
CA ALA A 116 -24.19 31.77 -34.71
C ALA A 116 -23.39 32.42 -35.85
N SER A 117 -24.05 32.75 -36.95
CA SER A 117 -23.56 33.69 -37.95
C SER A 117 -23.85 35.11 -37.46
N THR A 118 -22.81 35.93 -37.39
CA THR A 118 -22.89 37.40 -37.41
C THR A 118 -22.24 37.86 -38.70
#